data_AF-A0A2H6N8T4-F1
#
_entry.id   AF-A0A2H6N8T4-F1
#
_cell.length_a   1.000
_cell.length_b   1.000
_cell.length_c   1.000
_cell.angle_alpha   90.00
_cell.angle_beta   90.00
_cell.angle_gamma   90.00
#
_symmetry.space_group_name_H-M   'P 1'
#
loop_
_entity.id
_entity.type
_entity.pdbx_description
1 polymer ?
#
loop_
_entity_poly.entity_id
_entity_poly.type
_entity_poly.pdbx_seq_one_letter_code
_entity_poly.pdbx_strand_id
1 'polypeptide(L)'
;SASYSTRIILLSLTNYPRTKHNTHKETNSTINPLIRLTLITIFAGTMTKLTVLQNTTLTTIPKIIKFSALIATLTGAVISKDALFITHHPSPKKPKALITFFNQLAFFNLPHRAITIITLKTSQQT
;
A
#
# COMPACT_ATOMS: atom_id res chain seq x y z
N SER A 1 -4.04 1.45 4.44
CA SER A 1 -2.57 1.54 4.44
C SER A 1 -1.92 0.36 5.14
N ALA A 2 -2.06 0.21 6.47
CA ALA A 2 -1.41 -0.86 7.25
C ALA A 2 -1.61 -2.27 6.67
N SER A 3 -2.86 -2.64 6.33
CA SER A 3 -3.15 -3.96 5.75
C SER A 3 -2.34 -4.27 4.48
N TYR A 4 -2.26 -3.33 3.54
CA TYR A 4 -1.52 -3.52 2.29
C TYR A 4 0.00 -3.52 2.51
N SER A 5 0.51 -2.63 3.37
CA SER A 5 1.93 -2.60 3.72
C SER A 5 2.38 -3.91 4.37
N THR A 6 1.64 -4.42 5.36
CA THR A 6 1.92 -5.71 6.00
C THR A 6 1.85 -6.86 4.98
N ARG A 7 0.91 -6.81 4.03
CA ARG A 7 0.80 -7.83 2.97
C ARG A 7 2.04 -7.84 2.07
N ILE A 8 2.55 -6.67 1.68
CA ILE A 8 3.80 -6.57 0.90
C ILE A 8 4.94 -7.21 1.69
N ILE A 9 5.16 -6.77 2.93
CA ILE A 9 6.23 -7.29 3.81
C ILE A 9 6.14 -8.81 3.93
N LEU A 10 4.95 -9.34 4.20
CA LEU A 10 4.75 -10.76 4.42
C LEU A 10 4.95 -11.58 3.12
N LEU A 11 4.55 -11.05 1.96
CA LEU A 11 4.71 -11.75 0.69
C LEU A 11 6.13 -11.64 0.09
N SER A 12 6.86 -10.55 0.37
CA SER A 12 8.19 -10.32 -0.21
C SER A 12 9.34 -10.75 0.69
N LEU A 13 9.23 -10.57 2.00
CA LEU A 13 10.34 -10.77 2.96
C LEU A 13 10.21 -12.04 3.79
N THR A 14 9.06 -12.72 3.79
CA THR A 14 8.82 -13.90 4.62
C THR A 14 8.48 -15.13 3.78
N ASN A 15 8.59 -16.32 4.37
CA ASN A 15 8.48 -17.63 3.72
C ASN A 15 9.63 -17.93 2.73
N TYR A 16 9.48 -19.04 2.01
CA TYR A 16 10.45 -19.54 1.04
C TYR A 16 10.45 -18.68 -0.25
N PRO A 17 11.60 -18.53 -0.91
CA PRO A 17 11.71 -17.80 -2.16
C PRO A 17 10.85 -18.46 -3.25
N ARG A 18 9.97 -17.68 -3.87
CA ARG A 18 9.12 -18.10 -5.00
C ARG A 18 9.65 -17.60 -6.35
N THR A 19 10.86 -17.05 -6.35
CA THR A 19 11.56 -16.51 -7.53
C THR A 19 12.58 -17.54 -8.04
N LYS A 20 13.14 -17.32 -9.25
CA LYS A 20 14.16 -18.20 -9.82
C LYS A 20 15.35 -18.38 -8.87
N HIS A 21 15.98 -19.55 -8.91
CA HIS A 21 17.08 -19.99 -8.03
C HIS A 21 18.40 -19.20 -8.11
N ASN A 22 18.44 -18.04 -8.77
CA ASN A 22 19.66 -17.24 -8.85
C ASN A 22 19.70 -16.25 -7.68
N THR A 23 20.77 -16.31 -6.89
CA THR A 23 21.02 -15.35 -5.81
C THR A 23 21.28 -13.96 -6.38
N HIS A 24 20.47 -12.99 -6.01
CA HIS A 24 20.73 -11.58 -6.31
C HIS A 24 21.76 -11.02 -5.33
N LYS A 25 22.74 -10.27 -5.85
CA LYS A 25 23.69 -9.51 -5.03
C LYS A 25 23.32 -8.03 -5.10
N GLU A 26 23.07 -7.44 -3.94
CA GLU A 26 22.86 -6.00 -3.81
C GLU A 26 24.09 -5.23 -4.32
N THR A 27 23.86 -4.18 -5.12
CA THR A 27 24.93 -3.40 -5.76
C THR A 27 25.42 -2.28 -4.85
N ASN A 28 26.73 -2.03 -4.81
CA ASN A 28 27.29 -0.99 -3.93
C ASN A 28 26.81 0.44 -4.26
N SER A 29 26.38 0.69 -5.50
CA SER A 29 25.91 2.02 -5.93
C SER A 29 24.56 2.41 -5.32
N THR A 30 23.73 1.45 -4.92
CA THR A 30 22.39 1.71 -4.36
C THR A 30 22.40 1.88 -2.84
N ILE A 31 23.46 1.40 -2.16
CA ILE A 31 23.57 1.42 -0.69
C ILE A 31 23.61 2.85 -0.16
N ASN A 32 24.51 3.69 -0.67
CA ASN A 32 24.69 5.07 -0.21
C ASN A 32 23.40 5.92 -0.32
N PRO A 33 22.69 5.93 -1.47
CA PRO A 33 21.42 6.68 -1.56
C PRO A 33 20.33 6.09 -0.67
N LEU A 34 20.26 4.76 -0.48
CA LEU A 34 19.30 4.16 0.45
C LEU A 34 19.56 4.58 1.90
N ILE A 35 20.82 4.51 2.37
CA ILE A 35 21.17 4.90 3.73
C ILE A 35 20.81 6.37 3.96
N ARG A 36 21.17 7.26 3.04
CA ARG A 36 20.81 8.69 3.14
C ARG A 36 19.30 8.87 3.22
N LEU A 37 18.53 8.15 2.40
CA LEU A 37 17.07 8.22 2.43
C LEU A 37 16.52 7.72 3.77
N THR A 38 16.99 6.59 4.28
CA THR A 38 16.51 6.02 5.55
C THR A 38 16.74 6.97 6.72
N LEU A 39 17.94 7.56 6.83
CA LEU A 39 18.25 8.55 7.85
C LEU A 39 17.29 9.75 7.77
N ILE A 40 17.10 10.30 6.57
CA ILE A 40 16.17 11.42 6.37
C ILE A 40 14.74 11.03 6.73
N THR A 41 14.25 9.84 6.36
CA THR A 41 12.86 9.43 6.68
C THR A 41 12.59 9.32 8.19
N ILE A 42 13.59 8.95 8.98
CA ILE A 42 13.46 8.84 10.45
C ILE A 42 13.48 10.23 11.08
N PHE A 43 14.41 11.11 10.66
CA PHE A 43 14.63 12.38 11.34
C PHE A 43 13.77 13.54 10.81
N ALA A 44 13.51 13.59 9.51
CA ALA A 44 12.86 14.74 8.86
C ALA A 44 11.51 15.08 9.46
N GLY A 45 10.68 14.08 9.79
CA GLY A 45 9.36 14.32 10.38
C GLY A 45 9.42 15.08 11.72
N THR A 46 10.40 14.75 12.56
CA THR A 46 10.62 15.46 13.84
C THR A 46 11.20 16.84 13.62
N MET A 47 12.19 16.97 12.74
CA MET A 47 12.85 18.24 12.44
C MET A 47 11.87 19.25 11.84
N THR A 48 11.06 18.84 10.85
CA THR A 48 10.05 19.72 10.24
C THR A 48 9.00 20.17 11.25
N LYS A 49 8.58 19.29 12.18
CA LYS A 49 7.63 19.66 13.23
C LYS A 49 8.20 20.71 14.20
N LEU A 50 9.51 20.72 14.43
CA LEU A 50 10.19 21.67 15.31
C LEU A 50 10.50 23.00 14.61
N THR A 51 10.75 22.99 13.30
CA THR A 51 11.17 24.18 12.55
C THR A 51 10.03 24.99 11.93
N VAL A 52 8.89 24.35 11.64
CA VAL A 52 7.73 25.03 11.03
C VAL A 52 6.94 25.79 12.09
N LEU A 53 6.52 27.02 11.74
CA LEU A 53 5.63 27.84 12.58
C LEU A 53 4.37 27.05 12.92
N GLN A 54 4.15 26.81 14.20
CA GLN A 54 3.04 25.97 14.67
C GLN A 54 1.71 26.69 14.45
N ASN A 55 0.89 26.17 13.55
CA ASN A 55 -0.53 26.53 13.46
C ASN A 55 -1.27 26.09 14.73
N THR A 56 -2.40 26.74 15.04
CA THR A 56 -3.22 26.44 16.23
C THR A 56 -3.61 24.96 16.29
N THR A 57 -3.05 24.24 17.26
CA THR A 57 -3.37 22.82 17.49
C THR A 57 -4.32 22.67 18.67
N LEU A 58 -5.34 21.81 18.53
CA LEU A 58 -6.24 21.44 19.62
C LEU A 58 -5.50 20.48 20.57
N THR A 59 -5.10 20.98 21.74
CA THR A 59 -4.35 20.21 22.75
C THR A 59 -5.26 19.34 23.63
N THR A 60 -6.54 19.70 23.74
CA THR A 60 -7.55 18.99 24.53
C THR A 60 -8.42 18.12 23.61
N ILE A 61 -8.10 16.83 23.52
CA ILE A 61 -8.87 15.84 22.77
C ILE A 61 -9.09 14.59 23.65
N PRO A 62 -10.26 13.93 23.57
CA PRO A 62 -10.54 12.69 24.29
C PRO A 62 -9.51 11.58 24.02
N LYS A 63 -9.17 10.81 25.06
CA LYS A 63 -8.15 9.75 25.01
C LYS A 63 -8.38 8.74 23.89
N ILE A 64 -9.63 8.34 23.66
CA ILE A 64 -10.01 7.37 22.62
C ILE A 64 -9.66 7.90 21.23
N ILE A 65 -9.97 9.17 20.95
CA ILE A 65 -9.69 9.80 19.66
C ILE A 65 -8.17 9.98 19.48
N LYS A 66 -7.45 10.34 20.55
CA LYS A 66 -5.98 10.48 20.52
C LYS A 66 -5.25 9.20 20.11
N PHE A 67 -5.74 8.03 20.55
CA PHE A 67 -5.14 6.73 20.22
C PHE A 67 -5.79 6.01 19.03
N SER A 68 -6.87 6.57 18.46
CA SER A 68 -7.66 5.93 17.40
C SER A 68 -6.82 5.50 16.19
N ALA A 69 -5.94 6.39 15.70
CA ALA A 69 -5.08 6.10 14.55
C ALA A 69 -4.12 4.93 14.82
N LEU A 70 -3.52 4.88 16.02
CA LEU A 70 -2.60 3.80 16.41
C LEU A 70 -3.35 2.46 16.55
N ILE A 71 -4.54 2.47 17.15
CA ILE A 71 -5.35 1.26 17.29
C ILE A 71 -5.78 0.75 15.91
N ALA A 72 -6.19 1.64 15.01
CA ALA A 72 -6.59 1.29 13.65
C ALA A 72 -5.43 0.70 12.82
N THR A 73 -4.20 1.24 12.95
CA THR A 73 -3.03 0.68 12.25
C THR A 73 -2.63 -0.68 12.77
N LEU A 74 -2.60 -0.88 14.10
CA LEU A 74 -2.31 -2.18 14.71
C LEU A 74 -3.36 -3.22 14.33
N THR A 75 -4.64 -2.88 14.42
CA THR A 75 -5.75 -3.76 14.04
C THR A 75 -5.65 -4.15 12.56
N GLY A 76 -5.37 -3.19 11.68
CA GLY A 76 -5.19 -3.44 10.24
C GLY A 76 -3.99 -4.34 9.92
N ALA A 77 -2.91 -4.27 10.68
CA ALA A 77 -1.75 -5.15 10.53
C ALA A 77 -2.06 -6.58 10.97
N VAL A 78 -2.71 -6.75 12.13
CA VAL A 78 -3.13 -8.07 12.66
C VAL A 78 -4.10 -8.76 11.71
N ILE A 79 -5.17 -8.09 11.29
CA ILE A 79 -6.17 -8.64 10.37
C ILE A 79 -5.52 -9.06 9.04
N SER A 80 -4.54 -8.29 8.54
CA SER A 80 -3.85 -8.63 7.28
C SER A 80 -3.03 -9.91 7.38
N LYS A 81 -2.32 -10.09 8.50
CA LYS A 81 -1.56 -11.31 8.78
C LYS A 81 -2.49 -12.53 8.86
N ASP A 82 -3.58 -12.42 9.60
CA ASP A 82 -4.55 -13.49 9.78
C ASP A 82 -5.25 -13.85 8.45
N ALA A 83 -5.62 -12.83 7.67
CA ALA A 83 -6.18 -13.02 6.33
C ALA A 83 -5.21 -13.78 5.42
N LEU A 84 -3.91 -13.47 5.44
CA LEU A 84 -2.93 -14.19 4.63
C LEU A 84 -2.76 -15.64 5.09
N PHE A 85 -2.73 -15.88 6.41
CA PHE A 85 -2.63 -17.23 6.98
C PHE A 85 -3.80 -18.13 6.56
N ILE A 86 -5.01 -17.60 6.56
CA ILE A 86 -6.21 -18.31 6.10
C ILE A 86 -6.10 -18.63 4.59
N THR A 87 -5.52 -17.74 3.78
CA THR A 87 -5.38 -17.97 2.33
C THR A 87 -4.32 -19.00 1.95
N HIS A 88 -3.37 -19.31 2.83
CA HIS A 88 -2.34 -20.35 2.58
C HIS A 88 -2.90 -21.77 2.60
N HIS A 89 -4.10 -21.99 3.14
CA HIS A 89 -4.78 -23.29 3.12
C HIS A 89 -5.90 -23.25 2.07
N PRO A 90 -5.62 -23.57 0.80
CA PRO A 90 -6.58 -23.37 -0.28
C PRO A 90 -7.68 -24.43 -0.23
N SER A 91 -8.89 -24.04 0.13
CA SER A 91 -10.07 -24.64 -0.49
C SER A 91 -10.33 -23.92 -1.83
N PRO A 92 -10.68 -24.60 -2.93
CA PRO A 92 -10.99 -23.96 -4.20
C PRO A 92 -12.26 -23.11 -4.05
N LYS A 93 -12.11 -21.81 -3.76
CA LYS A 93 -13.23 -20.87 -3.62
C LYS A 93 -13.43 -20.13 -4.94
N LYS A 94 -14.68 -20.09 -5.42
CA LYS A 94 -15.08 -19.24 -6.56
C LYS A 94 -14.68 -17.78 -6.29
N PRO A 95 -14.20 -17.04 -7.30
CA PRO A 95 -13.86 -15.63 -7.13
C PRO A 95 -15.10 -14.86 -6.68
N LYS A 96 -14.98 -14.16 -5.54
CA LYS A 96 -16.07 -13.34 -5.01
C LYS A 96 -16.18 -12.05 -5.82
N ALA A 97 -17.39 -11.61 -6.13
CA ALA A 97 -17.66 -10.37 -6.87
C ALA A 97 -16.92 -9.15 -6.28
N LEU A 98 -16.87 -9.03 -4.95
CA LEU A 98 -16.14 -7.96 -4.26
C LEU A 98 -14.63 -7.99 -4.54
N ILE A 99 -14.01 -9.17 -4.58
CA ILE A 99 -12.57 -9.31 -4.86
C ILE A 99 -12.31 -8.86 -6.30
N THR A 100 -13.13 -9.30 -7.25
CA THR A 100 -13.00 -8.90 -8.66
C THR A 100 -13.16 -7.39 -8.82
N PHE A 101 -14.14 -6.78 -8.14
CA PHE A 101 -14.37 -5.34 -8.16
C PHE A 101 -13.16 -4.54 -7.71
N PHE A 102 -12.60 -4.84 -6.52
CA PHE A 102 -11.44 -4.12 -6.02
C PHE A 102 -10.15 -4.42 -6.80
N ASN A 103 -10.00 -5.64 -7.32
CA ASN A 103 -8.84 -6.00 -8.13
C ASN A 103 -8.83 -5.30 -9.50
N GLN A 104 -10.00 -4.97 -10.05
CA GLN A 104 -10.13 -4.26 -11.33
C GLN A 104 -10.32 -2.74 -11.17
N LEU A 105 -9.89 -2.17 -10.03
CA LEU A 105 -10.03 -0.73 -9.75
C LEU A 105 -11.47 -0.24 -9.95
N ALA A 106 -12.44 -0.96 -9.40
CA ALA A 106 -13.86 -0.66 -9.57
C ALA A 106 -14.31 -0.55 -11.05
N PHE A 107 -13.64 -1.29 -11.95
CA PHE A 107 -13.86 -1.25 -13.40
C PHE A 107 -13.58 0.13 -14.03
N PHE A 108 -12.68 0.93 -13.46
CA PHE A 108 -12.26 2.24 -14.00
C PHE A 108 -11.64 2.15 -15.41
N ASN A 109 -11.34 0.96 -15.91
CA ASN A 109 -10.92 0.75 -17.31
C ASN A 109 -12.07 0.96 -18.32
N LEU A 110 -13.34 1.03 -17.89
CA LEU A 110 -14.49 1.21 -18.78
C LEU A 110 -14.50 2.60 -19.47
N PRO A 111 -14.33 3.73 -18.75
CA PRO A 111 -14.19 5.04 -19.38
C PRO A 111 -13.08 5.10 -20.44
N HIS A 112 -11.91 4.53 -20.16
CA HIS A 112 -10.80 4.49 -21.12
C HIS A 112 -11.19 3.80 -22.43
N ARG A 113 -12.02 2.76 -22.39
CA ARG A 113 -12.51 2.09 -23.60
C ARG A 113 -13.63 2.84 -24.28
N ALA A 114 -14.61 3.32 -23.51
CA ALA A 114 -15.79 3.99 -24.03
C ALA A 114 -15.44 5.31 -24.73
N ILE A 115 -14.63 6.15 -24.08
CA ILE A 115 -14.23 7.46 -24.62
C ILE A 115 -13.44 7.28 -25.91
N THR A 116 -12.45 6.39 -25.93
CA THR A 116 -11.63 6.15 -27.13
C THR A 116 -12.47 5.60 -28.29
N ILE A 117 -13.41 4.69 -28.04
CA ILE A 117 -14.31 4.18 -29.09
C ILE A 117 -15.19 5.30 -29.65
N ILE A 118 -15.75 6.15 -28.79
CA ILE A 118 -16.60 7.26 -29.22
C ILE A 118 -15.78 8.23 -30.06
N THR A 119 -14.60 8.65 -29.59
CA THR A 119 -13.70 9.55 -30.32
C THR A 119 -13.30 8.98 -31.68
N LEU A 120 -12.90 7.71 -31.73
CA LEU A 120 -12.51 7.05 -32.99
C LEU A 120 -13.69 6.97 -33.97
N LYS A 121 -14.89 6.61 -33.49
CA LYS A 121 -16.09 6.57 -34.34
C LYS A 121 -16.48 7.96 -34.86
N THR A 122 -16.44 8.98 -34.02
CA THR A 122 -16.70 10.36 -34.44
C THR A 122 -15.69 10.81 -35.50
N SER A 123 -14.40 10.49 -35.34
CA SER A 123 -13.37 10.83 -36.33
C SER A 123 -13.49 10.07 -37.67
N GLN A 124 -14.18 8.93 -37.70
CA GLN A 124 -14.43 8.17 -38.93
C GLN A 124 -15.65 8.67 -39.71
N GLN A 125 -16.56 9.39 -39.04
CA GLN A 125 -17.80 9.91 -39.64
C GLN A 125 -17.69 11.37 -40.09
N THR A 126 -16.59 12.05 -39.75
CA THR A 126 -16.14 13.34 -40.29
C THR A 126 -15.13 13.12 -41.40
#